data_AF-A0A5Y4CJZ3-F1
#
_entry.id   AF-A0A5Y4CJZ3-F1
#
_cell.length_a   1.000
_cell.length_b   1.000
_cell.length_c   1.000
_cell.angle_alpha   90.00
_cell.angle_beta   90.00
_cell.angle_gamma   90.00
#
_symmetry.space_group_name_H-M   'P 1'
#
loop_
_entity.id
_entity.type
_entity.pdbx_description
1 polymer ?
#
loop_
_entity_poly.entity_id
_entity_poly.type
_entity_poly.pdbx_seq_one_letter_code
_entity_poly.pdbx_strand_id
1 'polypeptide(L)'
;NYDIAIENIDRSIKGLFIHSHRASNNYEITSNIPTGVINAEDSYKNHLQAYKKHLENSSFNGNPTVEMKQSLLSMAALGVGNSYIKKNKKSEKTFTSFIEILKITLPKNIGFKNIRFEVPDVIFETDSGDFVLDSASGGIMSIIDISWQILLYSQDAEHFTALIDEPENHLHPTMQRSLINDLIKAFPNVQFVIVTHSPFIISSVK
;
A
#
# COMPACT_ATOMS: atom_id res chain seq x y z
N ASN A 1 28.02 -12.72 28.11
CA ASN A 1 27.60 -13.48 26.93
C ASN A 1 26.26 -14.13 27.24
N TYR A 2 25.18 -13.63 26.65
CA TYR A 2 23.90 -14.34 26.69
C TYR A 2 23.90 -15.32 25.52
N ASP A 3 23.87 -16.62 25.81
CA ASP A 3 23.65 -17.64 24.79
C ASP A 3 22.17 -17.59 24.39
N ILE A 4 21.89 -16.83 23.33
CA ILE A 4 20.56 -16.77 22.73
C ILE A 4 20.42 -18.00 21.84
N ALA A 5 19.77 -19.05 22.35
CA ALA A 5 19.33 -20.18 21.54
C ALA A 5 18.05 -19.77 20.79
N ILE A 6 18.17 -19.49 19.49
CA ILE A 6 17.01 -19.21 18.63
C ILE A 6 16.49 -20.54 18.10
N GLU A 7 15.44 -21.07 18.72
CA GLU A 7 14.72 -22.22 18.18
C GLU A 7 14.08 -21.86 16.83
N ASN A 8 14.06 -22.81 15.88
CA ASN A 8 13.47 -22.64 14.54
C ASN A 8 14.22 -21.69 13.58
N ILE A 9 15.54 -21.51 13.71
CA ILE A 9 16.35 -20.70 12.78
C ILE A 9 16.19 -21.12 11.31
N ASP A 10 15.97 -22.41 11.06
CA ASP A 10 15.83 -22.97 9.70
C ASP A 10 14.39 -22.90 9.15
N ARG A 11 13.43 -22.43 9.94
CA ARG A 11 12.04 -22.29 9.48
C ARG A 11 11.86 -20.93 8.81
N SER A 12 11.90 -20.93 7.48
CA SER A 12 11.57 -19.74 6.69
C SER A 12 10.09 -19.41 6.84
N ILE A 13 9.77 -18.24 7.41
CA ILE A 13 8.40 -17.70 7.45
C ILE A 13 8.24 -16.78 6.25
N LYS A 14 7.17 -16.97 5.46
CA LYS A 14 6.80 -15.98 4.43
C LYS A 14 6.34 -14.72 5.15
N GLY A 15 7.01 -13.60 4.88
CA GLY A 15 6.67 -12.35 5.52
C GLY A 15 6.96 -11.11 4.71
N LEU A 16 6.22 -10.07 5.05
CA LEU A 16 6.34 -8.72 4.55
C LEU A 16 6.79 -7.83 5.71
N PHE A 17 7.80 -6.99 5.48
CA PHE A 17 8.19 -5.95 6.43
C PHE A 17 7.83 -4.57 5.89
N ILE A 18 7.11 -3.79 6.68
CA ILE A 18 6.73 -2.40 6.40
C ILE A 18 7.47 -1.51 7.39
N HIS A 19 8.30 -0.62 6.85
CA HIS A 19 9.15 0.29 7.61
C HIS A 19 8.38 1.50 8.16
N SER A 20 8.91 2.08 9.26
CA SER A 20 8.36 3.26 9.95
C SER A 20 8.52 4.58 9.20
N HIS A 21 9.61 4.75 8.45
CA HIS A 21 9.85 5.97 7.66
C HIS A 21 9.19 5.86 6.29
N ARG A 22 8.44 6.89 5.90
CA ARG A 22 7.70 6.93 4.64
C ARG A 22 8.16 8.09 3.78
N ALA A 23 8.17 7.88 2.46
CA ALA A 23 8.53 8.94 1.53
C ALA A 23 7.58 10.14 1.71
N SER A 24 8.14 11.34 1.71
CA SER A 24 7.34 12.57 1.74
C SER A 24 6.57 12.72 0.43
N ASN A 25 5.28 13.04 0.53
CA ASN A 25 4.46 13.32 -0.64
C ASN A 25 4.80 14.69 -1.21
N ASN A 26 5.61 14.71 -2.25
CA ASN A 26 5.69 15.83 -3.17
C ASN A 26 4.89 15.47 -4.42
N TYR A 27 4.15 16.45 -4.95
CA TYR A 27 3.50 16.30 -6.24
C TYR A 27 4.57 16.10 -7.33
N GLU A 28 4.47 14.98 -8.05
CA GLU A 28 5.40 14.63 -9.11
C GLU A 28 4.62 14.16 -10.34
N ILE A 29 4.87 14.83 -11.46
CA ILE A 29 4.28 14.43 -12.74
C ILE A 29 4.94 13.11 -13.16
N THR A 30 4.13 12.05 -13.31
CA THR A 30 4.61 10.80 -13.89
C THR A 30 5.02 11.07 -15.34
N SER A 31 6.34 11.13 -15.59
CA SER A 31 6.87 11.47 -16.91
C SER A 31 6.79 10.30 -17.91
N ASN A 32 6.48 9.10 -17.43
CA ASN A 32 6.38 7.88 -18.23
C ASN A 32 5.10 7.11 -17.90
N ILE A 33 4.25 6.90 -18.91
CA ILE A 33 3.09 6.01 -18.83
C ILE A 33 3.56 4.61 -19.25
N PRO A 34 3.34 3.58 -18.42
CA PRO A 34 3.76 2.23 -18.78
C PRO A 34 3.06 1.75 -20.07
N THR A 35 3.85 1.26 -21.01
CA THR A 35 3.36 0.68 -22.28
C THR A 35 3.08 -0.83 -22.16
N GLY A 36 3.47 -1.45 -21.04
CA GLY A 36 3.24 -2.86 -20.71
C GLY A 36 2.44 -3.01 -19.42
N VAL A 37 1.80 -4.18 -19.26
CA VAL A 37 1.05 -4.54 -18.04
C VAL A 37 2.05 -4.73 -16.90
N ILE A 38 1.96 -3.89 -15.87
CA ILE A 38 2.65 -4.08 -14.60
C ILE A 38 1.77 -5.02 -13.76
N ASN A 39 2.28 -6.22 -13.49
CA ASN A 39 1.60 -7.17 -12.59
C ASN A 39 1.94 -6.87 -11.13
N ALA A 40 1.31 -7.58 -10.20
CA ALA A 40 1.50 -7.32 -8.78
C ALA A 40 2.93 -7.60 -8.27
N GLU A 41 3.59 -8.63 -8.80
CA GLU A 41 4.96 -9.00 -8.40
C GLU A 41 5.96 -7.94 -8.85
N ASP A 42 5.86 -7.50 -10.11
CA ASP A 42 6.70 -6.43 -10.66
C ASP A 42 6.42 -5.10 -9.95
N SER A 43 5.14 -4.80 -9.68
CA SER A 43 4.75 -3.62 -8.92
C SER A 43 5.36 -3.61 -7.52
N TYR A 44 5.34 -4.75 -6.83
CA TYR A 44 5.92 -4.88 -5.49
C TYR A 44 7.45 -4.66 -5.52
N LYS A 45 8.13 -5.30 -6.48
CA LYS A 45 9.59 -5.15 -6.64
C LYS A 45 9.97 -3.71 -6.97
N ASN A 46 9.24 -3.06 -7.88
CA ASN A 46 9.51 -1.67 -8.27
C ASN A 46 9.29 -0.71 -7.09
N HIS A 47 8.19 -0.87 -6.36
CA HIS A 47 7.89 -0.07 -5.17
C HIS A 47 8.98 -0.24 -4.11
N LEU A 48 9.38 -1.48 -3.79
CA LEU A 48 10.43 -1.76 -2.81
C LEU A 48 11.79 -1.18 -3.25
N GLN A 49 12.11 -1.23 -4.54
CA GLN A 49 13.33 -0.62 -5.07
C GLN A 49 13.29 0.91 -4.98
N ALA A 50 12.17 1.54 -5.30
CA ALA A 50 11.99 2.98 -5.15
C ALA A 50 12.11 3.40 -3.68
N TYR A 51 11.49 2.64 -2.78
CA TYR A 51 11.58 2.86 -1.33
C TYR A 51 13.03 2.81 -0.83
N LYS A 52 13.79 1.76 -1.18
CA LYS A 52 15.22 1.64 -0.80
C LYS A 52 16.06 2.80 -1.31
N LYS A 53 15.87 3.18 -2.58
CA LYS A 53 16.60 4.31 -3.19
C LYS A 53 16.27 5.63 -2.51
N HIS A 54 15.00 5.84 -2.12
CA HIS A 54 14.57 7.03 -1.40
C HIS A 54 15.25 7.14 -0.03
N LEU A 55 15.43 6.02 0.69
CA LEU A 55 16.16 5.99 1.96
C LEU A 55 17.66 6.27 1.79
N GLU A 56 18.28 5.76 0.72
CA GLU A 56 19.71 5.93 0.47
C GLU A 56 20.07 7.33 -0.04
N ASN A 57 19.20 7.96 -0.84
CA ASN A 57 19.44 9.25 -1.48
C ASN A 57 18.17 10.10 -1.52
N SER A 58 18.03 11.03 -0.58
CA SER A 58 16.89 11.98 -0.52
C SER A 58 16.77 12.91 -1.73
N SER A 59 17.76 12.91 -2.65
CA SER A 59 17.79 13.71 -3.89
C SER A 59 17.47 12.91 -5.16
N PHE A 60 17.09 11.63 -5.05
CA PHE A 60 16.80 10.78 -6.22
C PHE A 60 15.30 10.79 -6.57
N ASN A 61 14.97 10.94 -7.86
CA ASN A 61 13.62 11.00 -8.43
C ASN A 61 12.81 9.68 -8.37
N GLY A 62 13.17 8.75 -7.47
CA GLY A 62 12.48 7.47 -7.28
C GLY A 62 11.47 7.58 -6.15
N ASN A 63 10.29 8.13 -6.44
CA ASN A 63 9.24 8.30 -5.46
C ASN A 63 8.32 7.05 -5.45
N PRO A 64 8.17 6.32 -4.31
CA PRO A 64 7.27 5.17 -4.22
C PRO A 64 5.82 5.47 -4.67
N THR A 65 5.36 6.71 -4.47
CA THR A 65 4.04 7.17 -4.94
C THR A 65 3.95 7.20 -6.46
N VAL A 66 5.04 7.57 -7.16
CA VAL A 66 5.11 7.56 -8.63
C VAL A 66 5.04 6.13 -9.17
N GLU A 67 5.74 5.17 -8.54
CA GLU A 67 5.66 3.75 -8.91
C GLU A 67 4.25 3.17 -8.69
N MET A 68 3.62 3.53 -7.57
CA MET A 68 2.24 3.14 -7.30
C MET A 68 1.28 3.71 -8.35
N LYS A 69 1.42 5.00 -8.70
CA LYS A 69 0.63 5.64 -9.78
C LYS A 69 0.78 4.90 -11.09
N GLN A 70 2.02 4.65 -11.53
CA GLN A 70 2.30 3.93 -12.77
C GLN A 70 1.68 2.53 -12.76
N SER A 71 1.80 1.82 -11.64
CA SER A 71 1.19 0.49 -11.46
C SER A 71 -0.33 0.55 -11.57
N LEU A 72 -0.98 1.49 -10.88
CA LEU A 72 -2.43 1.69 -10.93
C LEU A 72 -2.91 2.03 -12.35
N LEU A 73 -2.24 2.98 -13.01
CA LEU A 73 -2.53 3.36 -14.40
C LEU A 73 -2.39 2.16 -15.35
N SER A 74 -1.32 1.38 -15.21
CA SER A 74 -1.09 0.19 -16.03
C SER A 74 -2.15 -0.90 -15.79
N MET A 75 -2.47 -1.19 -14.53
CA MET A 75 -3.49 -2.18 -14.19
C MET A 75 -4.89 -1.74 -14.65
N ALA A 76 -5.22 -0.45 -14.57
CA ALA A 76 -6.48 0.07 -15.05
C ALA A 76 -6.57 0.07 -16.59
N ALA A 77 -5.54 0.58 -17.27
CA ALA A 77 -5.55 0.72 -18.74
C ALA A 77 -5.38 -0.61 -19.48
N LEU A 78 -4.48 -1.47 -18.99
CA LEU A 78 -4.09 -2.71 -19.67
C LEU A 78 -4.59 -3.97 -18.95
N GLY A 79 -4.76 -3.90 -17.63
CA GLY A 79 -5.26 -5.03 -16.84
C GLY A 79 -6.75 -5.29 -17.03
N VAL A 80 -7.58 -4.26 -16.85
CA VAL A 80 -9.03 -4.34 -17.14
C VAL A 80 -9.29 -4.64 -18.63
N GLY A 81 -8.38 -4.18 -19.49
CA GLY A 81 -8.48 -4.28 -20.94
C GLY A 81 -9.49 -3.29 -21.52
N ASN A 82 -9.64 -3.32 -22.83
CA ASN A 82 -10.65 -2.54 -23.56
C ASN A 82 -11.02 -3.28 -24.85
N SER A 83 -11.81 -2.65 -25.72
CA SER A 83 -12.24 -3.26 -27.00
C SER A 83 -11.08 -3.71 -27.91
N TYR A 84 -9.87 -3.22 -27.68
CA TYR A 84 -8.68 -3.47 -28.50
C TYR A 84 -7.55 -4.16 -27.74
N ILE A 85 -7.57 -4.15 -26.40
CA ILE A 85 -6.52 -4.72 -25.55
C ILE A 85 -7.10 -5.88 -24.74
N LYS A 86 -6.47 -7.06 -24.90
CA LYS A 86 -6.87 -8.26 -24.16
C LYS A 86 -6.62 -8.05 -22.67
N LYS A 87 -7.71 -8.20 -21.92
CA LYS A 87 -7.77 -8.18 -20.46
C LYS A 87 -6.76 -9.14 -19.81
N ASN A 88 -6.03 -8.66 -18.79
CA ASN A 88 -5.22 -9.46 -17.89
C ASN A 88 -5.98 -9.68 -16.57
N LYS A 89 -6.49 -10.90 -16.36
CA LYS A 89 -7.30 -11.25 -15.19
C LYS A 89 -6.58 -11.08 -13.84
N LYS A 90 -5.25 -11.31 -13.77
CA LYS A 90 -4.50 -11.14 -12.52
C LYS A 90 -4.42 -9.66 -12.15
N SER A 91 -4.03 -8.81 -13.10
CA SER A 91 -3.95 -7.35 -12.89
C SER A 91 -5.31 -6.71 -12.62
N GLU A 92 -6.37 -7.11 -13.32
CA GLU A 92 -7.73 -6.66 -13.01
C GLU A 92 -8.13 -7.05 -11.57
N LYS A 93 -7.89 -8.30 -11.18
CA LYS A 93 -8.20 -8.77 -9.83
C LYS A 93 -7.43 -7.97 -8.79
N THR A 94 -6.14 -7.71 -8.99
CA THR A 94 -5.33 -6.88 -8.09
C THR A 94 -5.93 -5.48 -7.97
N PHE A 95 -6.23 -4.81 -9.09
CA PHE A 95 -6.80 -3.47 -9.09
C PHE A 95 -8.17 -3.40 -8.39
N THR A 96 -9.08 -4.32 -8.71
CA THR A 96 -10.41 -4.37 -8.09
C THR A 96 -10.33 -4.71 -6.60
N SER A 97 -9.43 -5.61 -6.20
CA SER A 97 -9.17 -5.92 -4.79
C SER A 97 -8.65 -4.70 -4.03
N PHE A 98 -7.81 -3.87 -4.67
CA PHE A 98 -7.31 -2.64 -4.06
C PHE A 98 -8.44 -1.67 -3.71
N ILE A 99 -9.38 -1.46 -4.63
CA ILE A 99 -10.56 -0.62 -4.37
C ILE A 99 -11.36 -1.16 -3.17
N GLU A 100 -11.62 -2.47 -3.11
CA GLU A 100 -12.36 -3.08 -2.00
C GLU A 100 -11.62 -2.97 -0.66
N ILE A 101 -10.30 -3.15 -0.67
CA ILE A 101 -9.46 -2.96 0.52
C ILE A 101 -9.53 -1.52 1.00
N LEU A 102 -9.41 -0.54 0.11
CA LEU A 102 -9.45 0.88 0.47
C LEU A 102 -10.81 1.30 1.05
N LYS A 103 -11.92 0.68 0.61
CA LYS A 103 -13.23 0.89 1.25
C LYS A 103 -13.25 0.44 2.71
N ILE A 104 -12.41 -0.53 3.09
CA ILE A 104 -12.27 -1.02 4.46
C ILE A 104 -11.27 -0.16 5.24
N THR A 105 -10.06 0.04 4.70
CA THR A 105 -8.92 0.62 5.41
C THR A 105 -8.94 2.14 5.50
N LEU A 106 -9.52 2.84 4.52
CA LEU A 106 -9.62 4.29 4.60
C LEU A 106 -10.67 4.74 5.64
N PRO A 107 -10.42 5.86 6.33
CA PRO A 107 -11.35 6.40 7.31
C PRO A 107 -12.76 6.62 6.74
N LYS A 108 -13.77 6.14 7.48
CA LYS A 108 -15.18 6.16 7.03
C LYS A 108 -15.74 7.55 6.79
N ASN A 109 -15.21 8.56 7.45
CA ASN A 109 -15.62 9.97 7.29
C ASN A 109 -15.27 10.55 5.91
N ILE A 110 -14.31 9.95 5.20
CA ILE A 110 -13.93 10.38 3.85
C ILE A 110 -14.94 9.83 2.83
N GLY A 111 -15.47 8.63 3.09
CA GLY A 111 -16.44 7.97 2.24
C GLY A 111 -15.85 7.58 0.88
N PHE A 112 -14.70 6.88 0.88
CA PHE A 112 -14.06 6.41 -0.35
C PHE A 112 -14.98 5.46 -1.13
N LYS A 113 -15.11 5.70 -2.45
CA LYS A 113 -15.99 4.95 -3.34
C LYS A 113 -15.21 4.15 -4.38
N ASN A 114 -14.32 4.81 -5.11
CA ASN A 114 -13.64 4.24 -6.26
C ASN A 114 -12.40 5.07 -6.65
N ILE A 115 -11.67 4.59 -7.66
CA ILE A 115 -10.55 5.32 -8.29
C ILE A 115 -10.94 5.68 -9.73
N ARG A 116 -10.78 6.95 -10.09
CA ARG A 116 -10.90 7.48 -11.45
C ARG A 116 -9.52 7.88 -11.97
N PHE A 117 -9.31 7.70 -13.26
CA PHE A 117 -8.06 8.11 -13.92
C PHE A 117 -8.33 9.27 -14.87
N GLU A 118 -7.64 10.37 -14.64
CA GLU A 118 -7.58 11.54 -15.52
C GLU A 118 -6.12 11.72 -15.91
N VAL A 119 -5.65 10.86 -16.84
CA VAL A 119 -4.22 10.68 -17.14
C VAL A 119 -3.48 12.03 -17.27
N PRO A 120 -2.37 12.22 -16.53
CA PRO A 120 -1.63 11.25 -15.72
C PRO A 120 -2.14 11.06 -14.28
N ASP A 121 -3.21 11.73 -13.88
CA ASP A 121 -3.66 11.77 -12.51
C ASP A 121 -4.50 10.55 -12.10
N VAL A 122 -4.28 10.12 -10.86
CA VAL A 122 -5.03 9.08 -10.18
C VAL A 122 -5.89 9.78 -9.12
N ILE A 123 -7.19 9.79 -9.33
CA ILE A 123 -8.17 10.51 -8.50
C ILE A 123 -8.92 9.50 -7.64
N PHE A 124 -8.98 9.77 -6.34
CA PHE A 124 -9.74 8.98 -5.38
C PHE A 124 -11.11 9.65 -5.22
N GLU A 125 -12.17 8.92 -5.59
CA GLU A 125 -13.54 9.40 -5.54
C GLU A 125 -14.11 9.21 -4.14
N THR A 126 -14.59 10.28 -3.51
CA THR A 126 -15.06 10.23 -2.11
C THR A 126 -16.32 11.05 -1.85
N ASP A 127 -17.02 10.79 -0.74
CA ASP A 127 -18.15 11.62 -0.30
C ASP A 127 -17.73 13.01 0.17
N SER A 128 -16.53 13.11 0.76
CA SER A 128 -16.00 14.36 1.32
C SER A 128 -15.36 15.30 0.29
N GLY A 129 -15.16 14.82 -0.94
CA GLY A 129 -14.48 15.52 -2.03
C GLY A 129 -13.43 14.64 -2.70
N ASP A 130 -13.39 14.66 -4.03
CA ASP A 130 -12.40 13.94 -4.80
C ASP A 130 -11.01 14.56 -4.59
N PHE A 131 -9.97 13.72 -4.50
CA PHE A 131 -8.59 14.21 -4.40
C PHE A 131 -7.64 13.39 -5.27
N VAL A 132 -6.61 14.06 -5.79
CA VAL A 132 -5.51 13.40 -6.50
C VAL A 132 -4.64 12.67 -5.47
N LEU A 133 -4.17 11.47 -5.81
CA LEU A 133 -3.32 10.64 -4.96
C LEU A 133 -2.14 11.42 -4.34
N ASP A 134 -1.48 12.28 -5.11
CA ASP A 134 -0.34 13.09 -4.62
C ASP A 134 -0.73 14.15 -3.59
N SER A 135 -1.98 14.61 -3.64
CA SER A 135 -2.53 15.59 -2.70
C SER A 135 -3.08 14.96 -1.43
N ALA A 136 -3.04 13.62 -1.32
CA ALA A 136 -3.43 12.93 -0.10
C ALA A 136 -2.58 13.41 1.07
N SER A 137 -3.23 13.68 2.21
CA SER A 137 -2.51 14.01 3.44
C SER A 137 -1.60 12.85 3.84
N GLY A 138 -0.49 13.16 4.52
CA GLY A 138 0.52 12.14 4.88
C GLY A 138 -0.09 10.93 5.56
N GLY A 139 -1.06 11.12 6.45
CA GLY A 139 -1.72 10.00 7.12
C GLY A 139 -2.62 9.16 6.21
N ILE A 140 -3.29 9.76 5.23
CA ILE A 140 -4.08 9.00 4.24
C ILE A 140 -3.17 8.21 3.32
N MET A 141 -2.09 8.84 2.84
CA MET A 141 -1.09 8.14 2.03
C MET A 141 -0.49 6.96 2.78
N SER A 142 -0.17 7.11 4.07
CA SER A 142 0.33 6.01 4.90
C SER A 142 -0.60 4.79 4.88
N ILE A 143 -1.92 5.00 4.94
CA ILE A 143 -2.90 3.90 4.90
C ILE A 143 -2.96 3.28 3.50
N ILE A 144 -2.99 4.12 2.45
CA ILE A 144 -2.99 3.67 1.05
C ILE A 144 -1.75 2.82 0.77
N ASP A 145 -0.58 3.28 1.18
CA ASP A 145 0.70 2.63 0.96
C ASP A 145 0.83 1.30 1.72
N ILE A 146 0.43 1.24 3.00
CA ILE A 146 0.37 -0.05 3.73
C ILE A 146 -0.55 -1.03 2.98
N SER A 147 -1.76 -0.57 2.64
CA SER A 147 -2.77 -1.41 1.99
C SER A 147 -2.27 -1.94 0.66
N TRP A 148 -1.56 -1.09 -0.09
CA TRP A 148 -0.94 -1.43 -1.37
C TRP A 148 0.12 -2.51 -1.22
N GLN A 149 1.09 -2.32 -0.31
CA GLN A 149 2.17 -3.29 -0.10
C GLN A 149 1.66 -4.67 0.34
N ILE A 150 0.69 -4.72 1.27
CA ILE A 150 0.09 -5.98 1.73
C ILE A 150 -0.67 -6.67 0.59
N LEU A 151 -1.44 -5.92 -0.19
CA LEU A 151 -2.19 -6.48 -1.33
C LEU A 151 -1.26 -7.07 -2.38
N LEU A 152 -0.19 -6.36 -2.73
CA LEU A 152 0.72 -6.83 -3.76
C LEU A 152 1.41 -8.13 -3.31
N TYR A 153 1.86 -8.18 -2.05
CA TYR A 153 2.48 -9.38 -1.49
C TYR A 153 1.49 -10.56 -1.40
N SER A 154 0.21 -10.28 -1.08
CA SER A 154 -0.81 -11.33 -0.94
C SER A 154 -1.18 -12.03 -2.26
N GLN A 155 -0.78 -11.50 -3.42
CA GLN A 155 -1.06 -12.16 -4.70
C GLN A 155 -0.34 -13.49 -4.87
N ASP A 156 0.82 -13.67 -4.22
CA ASP A 156 1.64 -14.88 -4.32
C ASP A 156 1.78 -15.62 -2.97
N ALA A 157 1.17 -15.09 -1.91
CA ALA A 157 1.12 -15.69 -0.58
C ALA A 157 -0.28 -15.58 0.03
N GLU A 158 -0.96 -16.73 0.16
CA GLU A 158 -2.30 -16.79 0.76
C GLU A 158 -2.28 -16.53 2.27
N HIS A 159 -1.26 -17.05 2.97
CA HIS A 159 -1.03 -16.87 4.40
C HIS A 159 0.40 -16.40 4.62
N PHE A 160 0.59 -15.28 5.32
CA PHE A 160 1.91 -14.72 5.63
C PHE A 160 1.86 -13.80 6.85
N THR A 161 3.04 -13.47 7.37
CA THR A 161 3.19 -12.54 8.49
C THR A 161 3.60 -11.16 7.99
N ALA A 162 2.86 -10.12 8.35
CA ALA A 162 3.24 -8.73 8.10
C ALA A 162 3.80 -8.11 9.39
N LEU A 163 5.10 -7.77 9.38
CA LEU A 163 5.74 -6.99 10.42
C LEU A 163 5.65 -5.51 10.04
N ILE A 164 5.03 -4.69 10.89
CA ILE A 164 4.83 -3.27 10.63
C ILE A 164 5.43 -2.46 11.77
N ASP A 165 6.38 -1.58 11.45
CA ASP A 165 7.04 -0.69 12.39
C ASP A 165 6.41 0.70 12.36
N GLU A 166 6.06 1.24 13.54
CA GLU A 166 5.39 2.51 13.78
C GLU A 166 4.30 2.88 12.73
N PRO A 167 3.28 2.02 12.54
CA PRO A 167 2.23 2.26 11.57
C PRO A 167 1.47 3.59 11.78
N GLU A 168 1.51 4.12 13.01
CA GLU A 168 0.91 5.39 13.41
C GLU A 168 1.60 6.65 12.90
N ASN A 169 2.81 6.55 12.35
CA ASN A 169 3.58 7.73 11.97
C ASN A 169 2.78 8.61 10.98
N HIS A 170 2.63 9.89 11.34
CA HIS A 170 1.82 10.89 10.63
C HIS A 170 0.30 10.64 10.59
N LEU A 171 -0.23 9.66 11.34
CA LEU A 171 -1.67 9.42 11.45
C LEU A 171 -2.33 10.28 12.52
N HIS A 172 -3.53 10.79 12.23
CA HIS A 172 -4.38 11.42 13.25
C HIS A 172 -4.79 10.39 14.32
N PRO A 173 -4.91 10.74 15.62
CA PRO A 173 -5.23 9.79 16.69
C PRO A 173 -6.47 8.92 16.45
N THR A 174 -7.51 9.48 15.82
CA THR A 174 -8.71 8.72 15.45
C THR A 174 -8.39 7.56 14.48
N MET A 175 -7.50 7.79 13.51
CA MET A 175 -7.08 6.79 12.54
C MET A 175 -6.19 5.73 13.19
N GLN A 176 -5.33 6.13 14.12
CA GLN A 176 -4.50 5.18 14.88
C GLN A 176 -5.36 4.14 15.61
N ARG A 177 -6.52 4.55 16.18
CA ARG A 177 -7.40 3.63 16.90
C ARG A 177 -8.16 2.64 16.01
N SER A 178 -8.34 2.92 14.72
CA SER A 178 -9.08 2.01 13.83
C SER A 178 -8.15 1.19 12.94
N LEU A 179 -6.95 1.71 12.64
CA LEU A 179 -6.02 1.15 11.65
C LEU A 179 -5.85 -0.36 11.74
N ILE A 180 -5.49 -0.87 12.92
CA ILE A 180 -5.15 -2.31 13.06
C ILE A 180 -6.39 -3.17 12.86
N ASN A 181 -7.52 -2.77 13.44
CA ASN A 181 -8.80 -3.47 13.24
C ASN A 181 -9.24 -3.45 11.79
N ASP A 182 -8.99 -2.34 11.07
CA ASP A 182 -9.34 -2.21 9.67
C ASP A 182 -8.42 -3.05 8.77
N LEU A 183 -7.12 -3.13 9.08
CA LEU A 183 -6.17 -4.02 8.39
C LEU A 183 -6.49 -5.51 8.61
N ILE A 184 -6.83 -5.92 9.84
CA ILE A 184 -7.25 -7.30 10.14
C ILE A 184 -8.51 -7.67 9.35
N LYS A 185 -9.48 -6.75 9.27
CA LYS A 185 -10.71 -6.96 8.47
C LYS A 185 -10.41 -7.04 6.97
N ALA A 186 -9.52 -6.20 6.47
CA ALA A 186 -9.17 -6.17 5.04
C ALA A 186 -8.33 -7.38 4.62
N PHE A 187 -7.53 -7.93 5.53
CA PHE A 187 -6.57 -9.00 5.25
C PHE A 187 -6.69 -10.13 6.30
N PRO A 188 -7.76 -10.95 6.27
CA PRO A 188 -8.04 -11.94 7.31
C PRO A 188 -7.01 -13.07 7.39
N ASN A 189 -6.27 -13.33 6.32
CA ASN A 189 -5.25 -14.40 6.25
C ASN A 189 -3.84 -13.91 6.61
N VAL A 190 -3.70 -12.66 7.04
CA VAL A 190 -2.41 -12.05 7.38
C VAL A 190 -2.26 -11.99 8.89
N GLN A 191 -1.15 -12.54 9.39
CA GLN A 191 -0.76 -12.35 10.78
C GLN A 191 -0.01 -11.03 10.92
N PHE A 192 -0.53 -10.10 11.70
CA PHE A 192 0.12 -8.81 11.94
C PHE A 192 0.99 -8.86 13.20
N VAL A 193 2.25 -8.44 13.06
CA VAL A 193 3.16 -8.15 14.17
C VAL A 193 3.48 -6.67 14.10
N ILE A 194 3.15 -5.91 15.15
CA ILE A 194 3.25 -4.46 15.13
C ILE A 194 4.22 -4.01 16.20
N VAL A 195 5.15 -3.15 15.81
CA VAL A 195 6.06 -2.45 16.72
C VAL A 195 5.59 -1.01 16.77
N THR A 196 5.27 -0.50 17.96
CA THR A 196 4.65 0.81 18.13
C THR A 196 4.93 1.36 19.52
N HIS A 197 5.08 2.68 19.60
CA HIS A 197 5.11 3.41 20.87
C HIS A 197 3.77 4.12 21.15
N SER A 198 2.81 4.09 20.20
CA SER A 198 1.53 4.77 20.35
C SER A 198 0.57 4.04 21.31
N PRO A 199 0.14 4.70 22.41
CA PRO A 199 -0.88 4.14 23.29
C PRO A 199 -2.23 3.94 22.59
N PHE A 200 -2.51 4.69 21.52
CA PHE A 200 -3.76 4.55 20.75
C PHE A 200 -3.79 3.28 19.91
N ILE A 201 -2.64 2.84 19.37
CA ILE A 201 -2.52 1.56 18.67
C ILE A 201 -2.65 0.42 19.68
N ILE A 202 -1.92 0.49 20.79
CA ILE A 202 -1.93 -0.57 21.82
C ILE A 202 -3.35 -0.77 22.39
N SER A 203 -4.09 0.31 22.65
CA SER A 203 -5.46 0.22 23.17
C SER A 203 -6.52 -0.14 22.13
N SER A 204 -6.19 -0.15 20.83
CA SER A 204 -7.13 -0.48 19.76
C SER A 204 -7.37 -1.98 19.60
N VAL A 205 -6.41 -2.79 20.04
CA VAL A 205 -6.44 -4.26 19.92
C VAL A 205 -7.07 -4.83 21.19
N LYS A 206 -8.10 -5.66 21.01
CA LYS A 206 -8.76 -6.41 22.09
C LYS A 206 -8.60 -7.90 21.85
#